data_AF-A0A7C1HA53-F1
#
_entry.id   AF-A0A7C1HA53-F1
#
_cell.length_a   1.000
_cell.length_b   1.000
_cell.length_c   1.000
_cell.angle_alpha   90.00
_cell.angle_beta   90.00
_cell.angle_gamma   90.00
#
_symmetry.space_group_name_H-M   'P 1'
#
loop_
_entity.id
_entity.type
_entity.pdbx_description
1 polymer ?
#
loop_
_entity_poly.entity_id
_entity_poly.type
_entity_poly.pdbx_seq_one_letter_code
_entity_poly.pdbx_strand_id
1 'polypeptide(L)'
;MKEKHLTHKERLFFCLDALPEEDLGRIRDHLAMCESCGERVRDEQLWIRLVKTHPVRRADGEMLERVRARLHERLRAVRTEAPSAHRREGIAPFFRPGLSRALAYASVIFFCGIGVGYFGLRPFTSGPSSRAAALNALISRSIPDDILLSSIGDDPNRIEIRFQAIEEHVIRGRLDDPHIQEAVGYALTRAPRDNIRLAALDRIASGPRTGAFEKALLYSAEKDHNPGIRLKALQALNTLPVSDGIKQVLIRTFLHADHSGIRIEAANGLSRIADAGILPLIRQWAEQDEYAQYLLSLAPETDTRQNMKPGI
;
A
#
# COMPACT_ATOMS: atom_id res chain seq x y z
N MET A 1 43.75 -10.24 -27.19
CA MET A 1 43.18 -10.88 -25.97
C MET A 1 42.28 -9.86 -25.32
N LYS A 2 41.00 -10.17 -25.07
CA LYS A 2 40.12 -9.25 -24.31
C LYS A 2 40.61 -9.26 -22.86
N GLU A 3 41.19 -8.15 -22.41
CA GLU A 3 41.57 -8.01 -21.01
C GLU A 3 40.31 -8.07 -20.14
N LYS A 4 40.27 -9.01 -19.21
CA LYS A 4 39.17 -9.15 -18.27
C LYS A 4 39.30 -8.02 -17.24
N HIS A 5 38.37 -7.06 -17.29
CA HIS A 5 38.32 -5.95 -16.33
C HIS A 5 38.03 -6.44 -14.90
N LEU A 6 38.47 -5.65 -13.91
CA LEU A 6 38.20 -5.90 -12.49
C LEU A 6 36.69 -5.86 -12.18
N THR A 7 36.24 -6.81 -11.37
CA THR A 7 34.86 -6.80 -10.85
C THR A 7 34.66 -5.65 -9.86
N HIS A 8 33.40 -5.21 -9.68
CA HIS A 8 33.07 -4.16 -8.70
C HIS A 8 33.50 -4.54 -7.28
N LYS A 9 33.34 -5.81 -6.90
CA LYS A 9 33.75 -6.33 -5.59
C LYS A 9 35.26 -6.21 -5.36
N GLU A 10 36.07 -6.58 -6.35
CA GLU A 10 37.53 -6.50 -6.30
C GLU A 10 38.01 -5.04 -6.17
N ARG A 11 37.42 -4.11 -6.94
CA ARG A 11 37.76 -2.68 -6.84
C ARG A 11 37.39 -2.07 -5.49
N LEU A 12 36.19 -2.38 -4.98
CA LEU A 12 35.72 -1.86 -3.70
C LEU A 12 36.60 -2.33 -2.54
N PHE A 13 36.95 -3.62 -2.52
CA PHE A 13 37.83 -4.16 -1.48
C PHE A 13 39.26 -3.64 -1.60
N PHE A 14 39.75 -3.38 -2.82
CA PHE A 14 41.02 -2.69 -3.01
C PHE A 14 40.98 -1.27 -2.44
N CYS A 15 39.91 -0.50 -2.67
CA CYS A 15 39.77 0.87 -2.15
C CYS A 15 39.57 0.94 -0.63
N LEU A 16 39.14 -0.16 -0.01
CA LEU A 16 38.91 -0.28 1.44
C LEU A 16 40.07 -0.96 2.18
N ASP A 17 41.19 -1.25 1.50
CA ASP A 17 42.34 -2.01 2.02
C ASP A 17 41.92 -3.36 2.65
N ALA A 18 40.89 -3.99 2.09
CA ALA A 18 40.28 -5.23 2.60
C ALA A 18 40.59 -6.46 1.74
N LEU A 19 41.61 -6.36 0.87
CA LEU A 19 42.02 -7.44 -0.04
C LEU A 19 43.07 -8.36 0.60
N PRO A 20 43.05 -9.68 0.33
CA PRO A 20 44.15 -10.58 0.68
C PRO A 20 45.46 -10.19 -0.02
N GLU A 21 46.61 -10.43 0.61
CA GLU A 21 47.93 -10.07 0.04
C GLU A 21 48.20 -10.74 -1.31
N GLU A 22 47.71 -11.97 -1.50
CA GLU A 22 47.83 -12.73 -2.76
C GLU A 22 47.15 -12.02 -3.95
N ASP A 23 46.03 -11.36 -3.72
CA ASP A 23 45.26 -10.67 -4.77
C ASP A 23 45.75 -9.24 -5.02
N LEU A 24 46.45 -8.62 -4.07
CA LEU A 24 46.92 -7.23 -4.19
C LEU A 24 47.92 -7.06 -5.34
N GLY A 25 48.85 -8.00 -5.51
CA GLY A 25 49.82 -7.98 -6.62
C GLY A 25 49.12 -8.04 -7.97
N ARG A 26 48.23 -9.03 -8.13
CA ARG A 26 47.42 -9.23 -9.35
C ARG A 26 46.62 -7.99 -9.75
N ILE A 27 45.98 -7.33 -8.78
CA ILE A 27 45.20 -6.12 -9.05
C ILE A 27 46.09 -4.93 -9.37
N ARG A 28 47.21 -4.75 -8.67
CA ARG A 28 48.15 -3.64 -8.92
C ARG A 28 48.76 -3.72 -10.33
N ASP A 29 49.13 -4.93 -10.75
CA ASP A 29 49.63 -5.19 -12.11
C ASP A 29 48.56 -4.90 -13.16
N HIS A 30 47.31 -5.30 -12.90
CA HIS A 30 46.18 -4.98 -13.79
C HIS A 30 45.91 -3.47 -13.87
N LEU A 31 45.97 -2.74 -12.75
CA LEU A 31 45.78 -1.28 -12.73
C LEU A 31 46.89 -0.52 -13.47
N ALA A 32 48.10 -1.10 -13.55
CA ALA A 32 49.19 -0.54 -14.36
C ALA A 32 48.97 -0.73 -15.87
N MET A 33 48.22 -1.77 -16.27
CA MET A 33 47.95 -2.10 -17.67
C MET A 33 46.61 -1.55 -18.18
N CYS A 34 45.60 -1.37 -17.31
CA CYS A 34 44.24 -1.01 -17.69
C CYS A 34 43.82 0.37 -17.15
N GLU A 35 43.88 1.38 -18.01
CA GLU A 35 43.53 2.77 -17.68
C GLU A 35 42.07 2.95 -17.23
N SER A 36 41.13 2.26 -17.89
CA SER A 36 39.70 2.29 -17.54
C SER A 36 39.39 1.77 -16.14
N CYS A 37 40.13 0.75 -15.66
CA CYS A 37 39.98 0.26 -14.30
C CYS A 37 40.63 1.22 -13.29
N GLY A 38 41.72 1.88 -13.69
CA GLY A 38 42.35 2.95 -12.92
C GLY A 38 41.43 4.14 -12.68
N GLU A 39 40.69 4.62 -13.69
CA GLU A 39 39.70 5.69 -13.54
C GLU A 39 38.61 5.32 -12.53
N ARG A 40 38.01 4.13 -12.67
CA ARG A 40 36.94 3.68 -11.77
C ARG A 40 37.41 3.55 -10.33
N VAL A 41 38.64 3.08 -10.10
CA VAL A 41 39.23 3.02 -8.75
C VAL A 41 39.45 4.43 -8.19
N ARG A 42 39.88 5.39 -9.00
CA ARG A 42 40.04 6.80 -8.57
C ARG A 42 38.70 7.41 -8.15
N ASP A 43 37.65 7.17 -8.93
CA ASP A 43 36.29 7.63 -8.61
C ASP A 43 35.77 7.02 -7.31
N GLU A 44 35.92 5.71 -7.14
CA GLU A 44 35.54 5.00 -5.91
C GLU A 44 36.32 5.52 -4.70
N GLN A 45 37.63 5.78 -4.84
CA GLN A 45 38.46 6.38 -3.78
C GLN A 45 38.03 7.82 -3.43
N LEU A 46 37.65 8.62 -4.43
CA LEU A 46 37.14 9.98 -4.23
C LEU A 46 35.83 9.95 -3.44
N TRP A 47 34.91 9.06 -3.81
CA TRP A 47 33.67 8.83 -3.08
C TRP A 47 33.92 8.41 -1.62
N ILE A 48 34.80 7.44 -1.38
CA ILE A 48 35.15 6.99 -0.02
C ILE A 48 35.74 8.15 0.80
N ARG A 49 36.57 9.00 0.20
CA ARG A 49 37.10 10.19 0.86
C ARG A 49 36.00 11.19 1.24
N LEU A 50 35.07 11.47 0.32
CA LEU A 50 33.94 12.38 0.55
C LEU A 50 33.02 11.89 1.68
N VAL A 51 32.74 10.59 1.73
CA VAL A 51 31.95 9.97 2.81
C VAL A 51 32.70 10.04 4.14
N LYS A 52 34.01 9.80 4.15
CA LYS A 52 34.84 9.93 5.37
C LYS A 52 34.89 11.37 5.90
N THR A 53 34.87 12.38 5.01
CA THR A 53 34.86 13.80 5.42
C THR A 53 33.51 14.26 5.98
N HIS A 54 32.43 13.53 5.70
CA HIS A 54 31.11 13.78 6.26
C HIS A 54 30.69 12.60 7.16
N PRO A 55 31.29 12.45 8.36
CA PRO A 55 30.85 11.42 9.28
C PRO A 55 29.38 11.64 9.59
N VAL A 56 28.57 10.61 9.32
CA VAL A 56 27.15 10.58 9.70
C VAL A 56 27.08 10.92 11.18
N ARG A 57 26.54 12.10 11.51
CA ARG A 57 26.37 12.52 12.89
C ARG A 57 25.44 11.51 13.55
N ARG A 58 25.99 10.58 14.35
CA ARG A 58 25.16 9.74 15.21
C ARG A 58 24.35 10.70 16.07
N ALA A 59 23.03 10.57 16.01
CA ALA A 59 22.16 11.32 16.90
C ALA A 59 22.60 11.05 18.34
N ASP A 60 22.80 12.11 19.12
CA ASP A 60 23.16 11.95 20.53
C ASP A 60 22.04 11.19 21.27
N GLY A 61 22.40 10.46 22.32
CA GLY A 61 21.44 9.62 23.05
C GLY A 61 20.27 10.42 23.63
N GLU A 62 20.52 11.67 24.02
CA GLU A 62 19.52 12.56 24.60
C GLU A 62 18.49 13.02 23.54
N MET A 63 18.93 13.30 22.32
CA MET A 63 18.11 13.67 21.17
C MET A 63 17.24 12.50 20.75
N LEU A 64 17.78 11.28 20.74
CA LEU A 64 16.98 10.08 20.46
C LEU A 64 15.90 9.87 21.52
N GLU A 65 16.24 10.03 22.80
CA GLU A 65 15.25 9.92 23.88
C GLU A 65 14.20 11.03 23.82
N ARG A 66 14.59 12.28 23.54
CA ARG A 66 13.63 13.39 23.32
C ARG A 66 12.69 13.13 22.15
N VAL A 67 13.20 12.63 21.02
CA VAL A 67 12.39 12.29 19.85
C VAL A 67 11.43 11.14 20.16
N ARG A 68 11.90 10.09 20.84
CA ARG A 68 11.06 8.96 21.27
C ARG A 68 9.98 9.38 22.26
N ALA A 69 10.30 10.23 23.23
CA ALA A 69 9.35 10.74 24.19
C ALA A 69 8.25 11.56 23.49
N ARG A 70 8.64 12.49 22.62
CA ARG A 70 7.69 13.30 21.83
C ARG A 70 6.81 12.45 20.92
N LEU A 71 7.35 11.38 20.33
CA LEU A 71 6.56 10.44 19.53
C LEU A 71 5.53 9.70 20.40
N HIS A 72 5.95 9.16 21.55
CA HIS A 72 5.03 8.48 22.48
C HIS A 72 3.93 9.39 23.00
N GLU A 73 4.24 10.65 23.27
CA GLU A 73 3.26 11.66 23.67
C GLU A 73 2.20 11.88 22.57
N ARG A 74 2.63 12.06 21.32
CA ARG A 74 1.70 12.21 20.18
C ARG A 74 0.85 10.97 19.95
N LEU A 75 1.44 9.77 20.06
CA LEU A 75 0.69 8.52 19.94
C LEU A 75 -0.35 8.36 21.07
N ARG A 76 -0.03 8.80 22.29
CA ARG A 76 -0.99 8.80 23.41
C ARG A 76 -2.12 9.79 23.17
N ALA A 77 -1.84 10.99 22.68
CA ALA A 77 -2.85 11.99 22.35
C ALA A 77 -3.87 11.46 21.32
N VAL A 78 -3.37 10.82 20.25
CA VAL A 78 -4.21 10.16 19.23
C VAL A 78 -5.04 9.02 19.84
N ARG A 79 -4.47 8.26 20.80
CA ARG A 79 -5.20 7.17 21.48
C ARG A 79 -6.26 7.69 22.45
N THR A 80 -6.06 8.83 23.09
CA THR A 80 -7.04 9.44 24.01
C THR A 80 -8.16 10.16 23.28
N GLU A 81 -7.94 10.62 22.04
CA GLU A 81 -8.98 11.17 21.17
C GLU A 81 -9.83 10.09 20.49
N ALA A 82 -9.47 8.80 20.62
CA ALA A 82 -10.38 7.72 20.26
C ALA A 82 -11.61 7.79 21.17
N PRO A 83 -12.85 7.83 20.63
CA PRO A 83 -14.03 7.98 21.44
C PRO A 83 -14.24 6.69 22.25
N SER A 84 -13.76 6.68 23.48
CA SER A 84 -14.25 5.79 24.53
C SER A 84 -15.63 6.27 24.97
N ALA A 85 -16.56 6.37 24.02
CA ALA A 85 -17.98 6.60 24.26
C ALA A 85 -18.62 5.26 24.61
N HIS A 86 -18.17 4.68 25.71
CA HIS A 86 -18.93 3.68 26.46
C HIS A 86 -19.17 4.34 27.82
N ARG A 87 -19.70 5.56 27.76
CA ARG A 87 -20.19 6.27 28.93
C ARG A 87 -21.34 5.41 29.43
N ARG A 88 -21.06 4.66 30.49
CA ARG A 88 -22.06 3.96 31.31
C ARG A 88 -22.93 5.05 31.91
N GLU A 89 -23.92 5.52 31.15
CA GLU A 89 -24.93 6.42 31.68
C GLU A 89 -25.79 5.60 32.63
N GLY A 90 -25.67 6.00 33.90
CA GLY A 90 -26.27 5.32 35.02
C GLY A 90 -27.79 5.33 34.96
N ILE A 91 -28.35 4.30 35.57
CA ILE A 91 -29.77 4.09 35.77
C ILE A 91 -30.24 5.07 36.86
N ALA A 92 -30.38 6.35 36.52
CA ALA A 92 -30.94 7.35 37.43
C ALA A 92 -31.64 8.45 36.63
N PRO A 93 -32.92 8.22 36.29
CA PRO A 93 -33.96 8.96 37.00
C PRO A 93 -35.23 8.11 37.19
N PHE A 94 -35.20 7.08 38.04
CA PHE A 94 -36.37 6.22 38.28
C PHE A 94 -37.32 6.74 39.38
N PHE A 95 -36.92 7.75 40.16
CA PHE A 95 -37.73 8.29 41.26
C PHE A 95 -38.20 9.73 40.97
N ARG A 96 -39.19 9.87 40.08
CA ARG A 96 -40.04 11.07 39.99
C ARG A 96 -41.52 10.64 40.02
N PRO A 97 -42.39 11.27 40.84
CA PRO A 97 -43.76 10.82 41.12
C PRO A 97 -44.78 11.00 39.96
N GLY A 98 -44.30 11.13 38.70
CA GLY A 98 -45.12 11.10 37.49
C GLY A 98 -44.94 9.84 36.63
N LEU A 99 -43.94 8.99 36.93
CA LEU A 99 -43.55 7.86 36.08
C LEU A 99 -44.55 6.69 36.09
N SER A 100 -45.32 6.52 37.16
CA SER A 100 -46.32 5.43 37.29
C SER A 100 -47.44 5.52 36.26
N ARG A 101 -47.90 6.74 35.93
CA ARG A 101 -48.93 6.96 34.92
C ARG A 101 -48.39 6.72 33.50
N ALA A 102 -47.15 7.13 33.23
CA ALA A 102 -46.51 6.90 31.95
C ALA A 102 -46.24 5.41 31.69
N LEU A 103 -45.84 4.65 32.72
CA LEU A 103 -45.62 3.19 32.61
C LEU A 103 -46.94 2.42 32.38
N ALA A 104 -48.05 2.87 32.94
CA ALA A 104 -49.36 2.26 32.69
C ALA A 104 -49.77 2.39 31.22
N TYR A 105 -49.70 3.59 30.64
CA TYR A 105 -50.01 3.80 29.22
C TYR A 105 -49.01 3.07 28.30
N ALA A 106 -47.73 3.06 28.64
CA ALA A 106 -46.71 2.35 27.88
C ALA A 106 -46.95 0.83 27.85
N SER A 107 -47.41 0.24 28.96
CA SER A 107 -47.69 -1.19 29.03
C SER A 107 -48.86 -1.59 28.12
N VAL A 108 -49.92 -0.79 28.05
CA VAL A 108 -51.08 -1.05 27.17
C VAL A 108 -50.67 -0.97 25.69
N ILE A 109 -49.87 0.03 25.32
CA ILE A 109 -49.37 0.17 23.94
C ILE A 109 -48.43 -1.00 23.59
N PHE A 110 -47.58 -1.42 24.52
CA PHE A 110 -46.64 -2.52 24.32
C PHE A 110 -47.35 -3.86 24.10
N PHE A 111 -48.33 -4.20 24.93
CA PHE A 111 -49.09 -5.43 24.76
C PHE A 111 -49.98 -5.41 23.52
N CYS A 112 -50.54 -4.25 23.15
CA CYS A 112 -51.31 -4.11 21.91
C CYS A 112 -50.40 -4.23 20.67
N GLY A 113 -49.20 -3.65 20.70
CA GLY A 113 -48.20 -3.77 19.63
C GLY A 113 -47.67 -5.18 19.46
N ILE A 114 -47.42 -5.91 20.56
CA ILE A 114 -47.00 -7.32 20.51
C ILE A 114 -48.12 -8.21 19.96
N GLY A 115 -49.39 -7.97 20.31
CA GLY A 115 -50.52 -8.72 19.76
C GLY A 115 -50.63 -8.59 18.24
N VAL A 116 -50.44 -7.38 17.71
CA VAL A 116 -50.45 -7.11 16.25
C VAL A 116 -49.22 -7.71 15.56
N GLY A 117 -48.05 -7.65 16.19
CA GLY A 117 -46.81 -8.23 15.65
C GLY A 117 -46.81 -9.76 15.63
N TYR A 118 -47.37 -10.40 16.66
CA TYR A 118 -47.37 -11.86 16.81
C TYR A 118 -48.34 -12.55 15.85
N PHE A 119 -49.46 -11.91 15.49
CA PHE A 119 -50.47 -12.49 14.60
C PHE A 119 -50.32 -12.09 13.12
N GLY A 120 -49.62 -10.98 12.82
CA GLY A 120 -49.51 -10.42 11.47
C GLY A 120 -48.25 -10.81 10.68
N LEU A 121 -47.17 -11.23 11.35
CA LEU A 121 -45.88 -11.49 10.70
C LEU A 121 -45.44 -12.93 10.97
N ARG A 122 -45.77 -13.83 10.05
CA ARG A 122 -45.08 -15.13 9.95
C ARG A 122 -43.58 -14.87 9.78
N PRO A 123 -42.69 -15.56 10.50
CA PRO A 123 -41.26 -15.34 10.38
C PRO A 123 -40.80 -15.68 8.96
N PHE A 124 -40.35 -14.66 8.23
CA PHE A 124 -39.65 -14.82 6.96
C PHE A 124 -38.34 -15.55 7.23
N THR A 125 -38.33 -16.86 7.01
CA THR A 125 -37.11 -17.66 7.03
C THR A 125 -36.20 -17.16 5.90
N SER A 126 -35.18 -16.39 6.27
CA SER A 126 -34.24 -15.80 5.32
C SER A 126 -33.30 -16.90 4.81
N GLY A 127 -33.58 -17.40 3.60
CA GLY A 127 -32.65 -18.23 2.85
C GLY A 127 -31.43 -17.41 2.39
N PRO A 128 -30.32 -18.07 1.99
CA PRO A 128 -29.07 -17.40 1.59
C PRO A 128 -29.21 -16.44 0.39
N SER A 129 -30.30 -16.51 -0.36
CA SER A 129 -30.63 -15.60 -1.48
C SER A 129 -31.04 -14.19 -1.06
N SER A 130 -31.50 -13.96 0.17
CA SER A 130 -31.97 -12.63 0.60
C SER A 130 -30.85 -11.69 1.05
N ARG A 131 -29.66 -12.22 1.41
CA ARG A 131 -28.49 -11.40 1.77
C ARG A 131 -27.81 -10.79 0.55
N ALA A 132 -27.69 -11.56 -0.53
CA ALA A 132 -27.17 -11.06 -1.81
C ALA A 132 -28.12 -10.03 -2.44
N ALA A 133 -29.44 -10.22 -2.30
CA ALA A 133 -30.44 -9.24 -2.75
C ALA A 133 -30.42 -7.95 -1.92
N ALA A 134 -30.23 -8.03 -0.60
CA ALA A 134 -30.08 -6.86 0.27
C ALA A 134 -28.78 -6.09 -0.03
N LEU A 135 -27.67 -6.78 -0.28
CA LEU A 135 -26.42 -6.15 -0.70
C LEU A 135 -26.55 -5.48 -2.07
N ASN A 136 -27.10 -6.19 -3.06
CA ASN A 136 -27.30 -5.64 -4.41
C ASN A 136 -28.27 -4.45 -4.39
N ALA A 137 -29.27 -4.44 -3.50
CA ALA A 137 -30.15 -3.30 -3.30
C ALA A 137 -29.45 -2.09 -2.64
N LEU A 138 -28.48 -2.34 -1.75
CA LEU A 138 -27.67 -1.30 -1.10
C LEU A 138 -26.55 -0.75 -2.00
N ILE A 139 -26.03 -1.57 -2.91
CA ILE A 139 -25.01 -1.18 -3.90
C ILE A 139 -25.66 -0.50 -5.12
N SER A 140 -26.83 -0.98 -5.57
CA SER A 140 -27.55 -0.41 -6.74
C SER A 140 -28.32 0.87 -6.42
N ARG A 141 -28.71 1.10 -5.16
CA ARG A 141 -29.12 2.43 -4.72
C ARG A 141 -27.86 3.20 -4.42
N SER A 142 -27.41 4.03 -5.36
CA SER A 142 -26.39 5.07 -5.21
C SER A 142 -26.07 5.33 -3.73
N ILE A 143 -24.99 4.68 -3.27
CA ILE A 143 -24.55 4.67 -1.88
C ILE A 143 -24.49 6.12 -1.40
N PRO A 144 -25.32 6.55 -0.43
CA PRO A 144 -25.17 7.86 0.17
C PRO A 144 -23.75 7.97 0.71
N ASP A 145 -23.13 9.15 0.59
CA ASP A 145 -21.75 9.42 1.01
C ASP A 145 -21.47 9.16 2.51
N ASP A 146 -22.47 8.74 3.27
CA ASP A 146 -22.47 8.55 4.73
C ASP A 146 -22.27 7.09 5.21
N ILE A 147 -21.95 6.12 4.34
CA ILE A 147 -21.58 4.77 4.82
C ILE A 147 -20.16 4.79 5.39
N LEU A 148 -20.07 5.09 6.68
CA LEU A 148 -18.83 5.11 7.45
C LEU A 148 -18.41 3.68 7.78
N LEU A 149 -17.44 3.13 7.03
CA LEU A 149 -16.73 1.94 7.50
C LEU A 149 -15.99 2.28 8.79
N SER A 150 -16.11 1.41 9.79
CA SER A 150 -15.56 1.62 11.13
C SER A 150 -14.34 0.72 11.40
N SER A 151 -14.35 -0.53 10.92
CA SER A 151 -13.24 -1.49 11.10
C SER A 151 -13.29 -2.68 10.13
N ILE A 152 -12.11 -3.22 9.81
CA ILE A 152 -11.92 -4.53 9.16
C ILE A 152 -11.32 -5.49 10.20
N GLY A 153 -11.91 -6.68 10.35
CA GLY A 153 -11.45 -7.73 11.27
C GLY A 153 -10.14 -8.40 10.84
N ASP A 154 -9.52 -9.12 11.78
CA ASP A 154 -8.14 -9.60 11.64
C ASP A 154 -7.94 -10.94 10.93
N ASP A 155 -9.00 -11.72 10.73
CA ASP A 155 -8.90 -13.08 10.22
C ASP A 155 -8.69 -13.14 8.69
N PRO A 156 -7.65 -13.86 8.20
CA PRO A 156 -7.37 -13.98 6.76
C PRO A 156 -8.39 -14.86 6.01
N ASN A 157 -9.03 -15.80 6.71
CA ASN A 157 -10.03 -16.71 6.12
C ASN A 157 -11.47 -16.18 6.25
N ARG A 158 -11.69 -15.13 7.04
CA ARG A 158 -13.01 -14.56 7.33
C ARG A 158 -12.90 -13.05 7.60
N ILE A 159 -13.33 -12.24 6.65
CA ILE A 159 -13.27 -10.79 6.78
C ILE A 159 -14.57 -10.32 7.41
N GLU A 160 -14.46 -9.61 8.53
CA GLU A 160 -15.55 -8.89 9.16
C GLU A 160 -15.45 -7.40 8.78
N ILE A 161 -16.47 -6.86 8.10
CA ILE A 161 -16.55 -5.45 7.77
C ILE A 161 -17.72 -4.84 8.53
N ARG A 162 -17.43 -3.77 9.28
CA ARG A 162 -18.40 -3.06 10.13
C ARG A 162 -18.64 -1.68 9.55
N PHE A 163 -19.91 -1.36 9.28
CA PHE A 163 -20.35 -0.08 8.74
C PHE A 163 -21.33 0.57 9.71
N GLN A 164 -21.24 1.89 9.84
CA GLN A 164 -22.13 2.69 10.67
C GLN A 164 -23.19 3.33 9.78
N ALA A 165 -24.33 2.66 9.63
CA ALA A 165 -25.59 3.29 9.24
C ALA A 165 -26.38 3.60 10.53
N ILE A 166 -27.62 4.10 10.42
CA ILE A 166 -28.52 4.27 11.58
C ILE A 166 -28.64 2.95 12.40
N GLU A 167 -28.35 1.80 11.77
CA GLU A 167 -28.03 0.53 12.41
C GLU A 167 -26.60 0.06 12.05
N GLU A 168 -25.90 -0.57 13.00
CA GLU A 168 -24.60 -1.19 12.74
C GLU A 168 -24.79 -2.50 11.97
N HIS A 169 -24.25 -2.56 10.76
CA HIS A 169 -24.25 -3.79 9.96
C HIS A 169 -22.87 -4.42 9.92
N VAL A 170 -22.83 -5.71 10.22
CA VAL A 170 -21.60 -6.53 10.23
C VAL A 170 -21.70 -7.56 9.11
N ILE A 171 -20.90 -7.37 8.06
CA ILE A 171 -20.80 -8.32 6.95
C ILE A 171 -19.61 -9.24 7.22
N ARG A 172 -19.85 -10.55 7.15
CA ARG A 172 -18.80 -11.58 7.32
C ARG A 172 -18.76 -12.49 6.12
N GLY A 173 -17.59 -12.68 5.54
CA GLY A 173 -17.42 -13.61 4.43
C GLY A 173 -15.97 -13.88 4.11
N ARG A 174 -15.73 -14.62 3.02
CA ARG A 174 -14.38 -14.95 2.54
C ARG A 174 -13.96 -13.91 1.50
N LEU A 175 -12.66 -13.69 1.36
CA LEU A 175 -12.13 -12.76 0.35
C LEU A 175 -12.31 -13.28 -1.10
N ASP A 176 -12.72 -14.54 -1.26
CA ASP A 176 -13.10 -15.13 -2.55
C ASP A 176 -14.53 -14.72 -3.00
N ASP A 177 -15.35 -14.22 -2.07
CA ASP A 177 -16.75 -13.85 -2.34
C ASP A 177 -16.82 -12.48 -3.04
N PRO A 178 -17.39 -12.38 -4.25
CA PRO A 178 -17.47 -11.11 -5.00
C PRO A 178 -18.05 -9.94 -4.20
N HIS A 179 -19.01 -10.22 -3.33
CA HIS A 179 -19.64 -9.20 -2.47
C HIS A 179 -18.70 -8.66 -1.40
N ILE A 180 -17.85 -9.53 -0.84
CA ILE A 180 -16.81 -9.12 0.12
C ILE A 180 -15.71 -8.37 -0.63
N GLN A 181 -15.34 -8.82 -1.83
CA GLN A 181 -14.34 -8.14 -2.65
C GLN A 181 -14.76 -6.70 -2.97
N GLU A 182 -16.02 -6.49 -3.34
CA GLU A 182 -16.57 -5.16 -3.58
C GLU A 182 -16.55 -4.29 -2.33
N ALA A 183 -16.98 -4.83 -1.18
CA ALA A 183 -16.97 -4.11 0.08
C ALA A 183 -15.55 -3.71 0.53
N VAL A 184 -14.55 -4.58 0.36
CA VAL A 184 -13.14 -4.28 0.65
C VAL A 184 -12.57 -3.28 -0.36
N GLY A 185 -12.92 -3.37 -1.64
CA GLY A 185 -12.52 -2.39 -2.65
C GLY A 185 -13.12 -0.99 -2.38
N TYR A 186 -14.37 -0.93 -1.94
CA TYR A 186 -15.00 0.31 -1.48
C TYR A 186 -14.29 0.88 -0.25
N ALA A 187 -13.96 0.02 0.72
CA ALA A 187 -13.18 0.40 1.90
C ALA A 187 -11.86 1.07 1.52
N LEU A 188 -11.11 0.45 0.60
CA LEU A 188 -9.82 0.94 0.15
C LEU A 188 -9.92 2.31 -0.56
N THR A 189 -10.99 2.56 -1.30
CA THR A 189 -11.11 3.77 -2.14
C THR A 189 -11.82 4.93 -1.46
N ARG A 190 -12.75 4.66 -0.53
CA ARG A 190 -13.64 5.68 0.04
C ARG A 190 -13.63 5.80 1.55
N ALA A 191 -12.97 4.90 2.29
CA ALA A 191 -13.00 5.02 3.74
C ALA A 191 -12.32 6.33 4.21
N PRO A 192 -12.96 7.11 5.10
CA PRO A 192 -12.46 8.42 5.50
C PRO A 192 -11.17 8.33 6.31
N ARG A 193 -10.96 7.21 7.02
CA ARG A 193 -9.79 7.00 7.87
C ARG A 193 -8.73 6.16 7.17
N ASP A 194 -7.50 6.65 7.17
CA ASP A 194 -6.35 6.01 6.55
C ASP A 194 -6.07 4.60 7.09
N ASN A 195 -6.29 4.36 8.38
CA ASN A 195 -6.11 3.04 8.98
C ASN A 195 -7.06 1.99 8.41
N ILE A 196 -8.26 2.38 7.99
CA ILE A 196 -9.24 1.48 7.38
C ILE A 196 -8.85 1.19 5.92
N ARG A 197 -8.44 2.22 5.17
CA ARG A 197 -7.92 2.04 3.80
C ARG A 197 -6.67 1.15 3.80
N LEU A 198 -5.75 1.34 4.74
CA LEU A 198 -4.59 0.48 4.94
C LEU A 198 -4.98 -0.96 5.30
N ALA A 199 -5.92 -1.15 6.23
CA ALA A 199 -6.39 -2.49 6.58
C ALA A 199 -7.05 -3.20 5.38
N ALA A 200 -7.84 -2.49 4.58
CA ALA A 200 -8.42 -3.01 3.35
C ALA A 200 -7.34 -3.42 2.34
N LEU A 201 -6.33 -2.57 2.16
CA LEU A 201 -5.19 -2.86 1.31
C LEU A 201 -4.43 -4.11 1.77
N ASP A 202 -4.27 -4.29 3.08
CA ASP A 202 -3.56 -5.44 3.65
C ASP A 202 -4.31 -6.75 3.42
N ARG A 203 -5.65 -6.71 3.48
CA ARG A 203 -6.49 -7.86 3.10
C ARG A 203 -6.34 -8.20 1.63
N ILE A 204 -6.37 -7.20 0.75
CA ILE A 204 -6.17 -7.41 -0.68
C ILE A 204 -4.77 -7.97 -0.96
N ALA A 205 -3.74 -7.41 -0.32
CA ALA A 205 -2.35 -7.78 -0.52
C ALA A 205 -2.02 -9.19 0.01
N SER A 206 -2.71 -9.67 1.05
CA SER A 206 -2.58 -11.03 1.60
C SER A 206 -3.53 -12.04 0.95
N GLY A 207 -4.45 -11.57 0.10
CA GLY A 207 -5.52 -12.35 -0.49
C GLY A 207 -5.23 -13.00 -1.85
N PRO A 208 -6.28 -13.58 -2.47
CA PRO A 208 -6.22 -14.10 -3.83
C PRO A 208 -5.81 -13.00 -4.84
N ARG A 209 -4.90 -13.34 -5.75
CA ARG A 209 -4.42 -12.45 -6.82
C ARG A 209 -5.42 -12.38 -7.98
N THR A 210 -6.62 -11.87 -7.69
CA THR A 210 -7.72 -11.74 -8.66
C THR A 210 -7.82 -10.32 -9.19
N GLY A 211 -8.17 -10.17 -10.47
CA GLY A 211 -8.42 -8.86 -11.10
C GLY A 211 -9.59 -8.06 -10.50
N ALA A 212 -10.40 -8.66 -9.63
CA ALA A 212 -11.50 -7.98 -8.94
C ALA A 212 -11.04 -6.75 -8.13
N PHE A 213 -9.83 -6.78 -7.57
CA PHE A 213 -9.26 -5.66 -6.80
C PHE A 213 -8.48 -4.66 -7.64
N GLU A 214 -8.24 -4.95 -8.92
CA GLU A 214 -7.39 -4.15 -9.79
C GLU A 214 -7.87 -2.70 -9.84
N LYS A 215 -9.17 -2.46 -10.05
CA LYS A 215 -9.75 -1.11 -10.12
C LYS A 215 -9.51 -0.31 -8.84
N ALA A 216 -9.69 -0.93 -7.68
CA ALA A 216 -9.50 -0.28 -6.38
C ALA A 216 -8.02 0.04 -6.13
N LEU A 217 -7.13 -0.89 -6.48
CA LEU A 217 -5.68 -0.70 -6.36
C LEU A 217 -5.15 0.37 -7.32
N LEU A 218 -5.62 0.40 -8.57
CA LEU A 218 -5.28 1.44 -9.55
C LEU A 218 -5.68 2.83 -9.03
N TYR A 219 -6.91 2.94 -8.51
CA TYR A 219 -7.40 4.18 -7.93
C TYR A 219 -6.53 4.63 -6.74
N SER A 220 -6.26 3.74 -5.78
CA SER A 220 -5.46 4.10 -4.60
C SER A 220 -4.00 4.39 -4.92
N ALA A 221 -3.40 3.71 -5.90
CA ALA A 221 -2.04 4.01 -6.35
C ALA A 221 -1.94 5.41 -6.97
N GLU A 222 -2.93 5.82 -7.77
CA GLU A 222 -2.92 7.08 -8.50
C GLU A 222 -3.42 8.28 -7.65
N LYS A 223 -4.43 8.07 -6.79
CA LYS A 223 -5.23 9.16 -6.20
C LYS A 223 -5.29 9.22 -4.67
N ASP A 224 -4.83 8.20 -3.93
CA ASP A 224 -4.92 8.26 -2.47
C ASP A 224 -4.06 9.43 -1.93
N HIS A 225 -4.60 10.18 -0.97
CA HIS A 225 -3.87 11.30 -0.38
C HIS A 225 -2.64 10.85 0.44
N ASN A 226 -2.68 9.63 1.00
CA ASN A 226 -1.61 9.10 1.83
C ASN A 226 -0.54 8.42 0.96
N PRO A 227 0.72 8.91 0.94
CA PRO A 227 1.78 8.34 0.11
C PRO A 227 2.16 6.90 0.50
N GLY A 228 1.96 6.51 1.75
CA GLY A 228 2.18 5.13 2.20
C GLY A 228 1.15 4.15 1.61
N ILE A 229 -0.11 4.58 1.48
CA ILE A 229 -1.16 3.80 0.83
C ILE A 229 -0.87 3.68 -0.66
N ARG A 230 -0.50 4.79 -1.33
CA ARG A 230 -0.10 4.78 -2.75
C ARG A 230 1.04 3.80 -3.02
N LEU A 231 2.10 3.86 -2.22
CA LEU A 231 3.26 2.97 -2.34
C LEU A 231 2.86 1.50 -2.20
N LYS A 232 2.10 1.18 -1.15
CA LYS A 232 1.67 -0.21 -0.88
C LYS A 232 0.67 -0.72 -1.93
N ALA A 233 -0.14 0.16 -2.50
CA ALA A 233 -1.03 -0.16 -3.62
C ALA A 233 -0.22 -0.51 -4.88
N LEU A 234 0.84 0.25 -5.20
CA LEU A 234 1.75 -0.08 -6.30
C LEU A 234 2.46 -1.42 -6.10
N GLN A 235 2.92 -1.70 -4.88
CA GLN A 235 3.50 -3.00 -4.54
C GLN A 235 2.50 -4.14 -4.78
N ALA A 236 1.24 -3.97 -4.38
CA ALA A 236 0.19 -4.95 -4.63
C ALA A 236 -0.10 -5.11 -6.13
N LEU A 237 -0.19 -4.02 -6.90
CA LEU A 237 -0.36 -4.05 -8.36
C LEU A 237 0.79 -4.80 -9.05
N ASN A 238 2.03 -4.63 -8.58
CA ASN A 238 3.20 -5.33 -9.10
C ASN A 238 3.13 -6.85 -8.91
N THR A 239 2.24 -7.38 -8.05
CA THR A 239 2.03 -8.83 -7.91
C THR A 239 0.95 -9.40 -8.84
N LEU A 240 0.18 -8.55 -9.51
CA LEU A 240 -0.90 -8.96 -10.40
C LEU A 240 -0.40 -9.21 -11.83
N PRO A 241 -1.15 -9.99 -12.64
CA PRO A 241 -0.92 -10.08 -14.08
C PRO A 241 -0.95 -8.70 -14.73
N VAL A 242 -0.07 -8.46 -15.69
CA VAL A 242 0.05 -7.16 -16.36
C VAL A 242 -1.19 -6.87 -17.20
N SER A 243 -1.83 -5.74 -16.93
CA SER A 243 -2.94 -5.18 -17.72
C SER A 243 -2.56 -3.80 -18.28
N ASP A 244 -3.28 -3.32 -19.28
CA ASP A 244 -3.08 -1.96 -19.81
C ASP A 244 -3.32 -0.87 -18.76
N GLY A 245 -4.27 -1.10 -17.84
CA GLY A 245 -4.52 -0.20 -16.71
C GLY A 245 -3.31 -0.10 -15.78
N ILE A 246 -2.71 -1.24 -15.44
CA ILE A 246 -1.49 -1.30 -14.62
C ILE A 246 -0.33 -0.60 -15.34
N LYS A 247 -0.13 -0.85 -16.65
CA LYS A 247 0.90 -0.17 -17.45
C LYS A 247 0.75 1.34 -17.38
N GLN A 248 -0.45 1.86 -17.61
CA GLN A 248 -0.70 3.31 -17.60
C GLN A 248 -0.46 3.94 -16.23
N VAL A 249 -0.92 3.31 -15.14
CA VAL A 249 -0.70 3.83 -13.78
C VAL A 249 0.78 3.81 -13.43
N LEU A 250 1.52 2.75 -13.77
CA LEU A 250 2.96 2.69 -13.53
C LEU A 250 3.72 3.78 -14.31
N ILE A 251 3.38 4.00 -15.58
CA ILE A 251 3.97 5.08 -16.38
C ILE A 251 3.66 6.43 -15.74
N ARG A 252 2.38 6.80 -15.54
CA ARG A 252 2.02 8.11 -14.96
C ARG A 252 2.66 8.34 -13.60
N THR A 253 2.69 7.30 -12.76
CA THR A 253 3.29 7.38 -11.42
C THR A 253 4.79 7.59 -11.51
N PHE A 254 5.48 6.86 -12.38
CA PHE A 254 6.90 7.05 -12.63
C PHE A 254 7.20 8.49 -13.09
N LEU A 255 6.37 9.02 -14.00
CA LEU A 255 6.58 10.35 -14.56
C LEU A 255 6.23 11.49 -13.58
N HIS A 256 5.20 11.33 -12.74
CA HIS A 256 4.60 12.47 -12.03
C HIS A 256 4.61 12.34 -10.51
N ALA A 257 5.10 11.24 -9.92
CA ALA A 257 5.10 11.11 -8.48
C ALA A 257 6.19 12.00 -7.84
N ASP A 258 5.77 12.85 -6.90
CA ASP A 258 6.68 13.71 -6.12
C ASP A 258 7.60 12.89 -5.20
N HIS A 259 7.10 11.78 -4.66
CA HIS A 259 7.84 10.93 -3.73
C HIS A 259 8.73 9.91 -4.43
N SER A 260 10.03 9.93 -4.09
CA SER A 260 11.04 9.02 -4.66
C SER A 260 10.70 7.55 -4.46
N GLY A 261 10.23 7.13 -3.27
CA GLY A 261 9.83 5.75 -3.02
C GLY A 261 8.70 5.26 -3.94
N ILE A 262 7.75 6.14 -4.26
CA ILE A 262 6.64 5.85 -5.18
C ILE A 262 7.16 5.73 -6.62
N ARG A 263 8.08 6.62 -7.05
CA ARG A 263 8.74 6.53 -8.36
C ARG A 263 9.56 5.25 -8.49
N ILE A 264 10.31 4.88 -7.45
CA ILE A 264 11.11 3.66 -7.39
C ILE A 264 10.23 2.42 -7.57
N GLU A 265 9.10 2.36 -6.86
CA GLU A 265 8.20 1.21 -6.97
C GLU A 265 7.52 1.13 -8.34
N ALA A 266 7.13 2.28 -8.92
CA ALA A 266 6.57 2.33 -10.27
C ALA A 266 7.59 1.85 -11.32
N ALA A 267 8.85 2.26 -11.17
CA ALA A 267 9.95 1.81 -12.00
C ALA A 267 10.22 0.30 -11.89
N ASN A 268 10.20 -0.25 -10.68
CA ASN A 268 10.31 -1.69 -10.46
C ASN A 268 9.20 -2.43 -11.20
N GLY A 269 7.97 -1.91 -11.15
CA GLY A 269 6.84 -2.42 -11.93
C GLY A 269 7.10 -2.38 -13.44
N LEU A 270 7.56 -1.25 -13.97
CA LEU A 270 7.87 -1.08 -15.40
C LEU A 270 9.01 -1.99 -15.86
N SER A 271 10.03 -2.23 -15.04
CA SER A 271 11.17 -3.09 -15.39
C SER A 271 10.76 -4.54 -15.67
N ARG A 272 9.70 -5.02 -15.01
CA ARG A 272 9.11 -6.35 -15.25
C ARG A 272 8.33 -6.43 -16.57
N ILE A 273 7.85 -5.28 -17.04
CA ILE A 273 7.00 -5.18 -18.22
C ILE A 273 7.83 -4.86 -19.46
N ALA A 274 9.04 -4.29 -19.30
CA ALA A 274 9.94 -3.76 -20.31
C ALA A 274 9.72 -4.26 -21.75
N ASP A 275 8.67 -3.71 -22.37
CA ASP A 275 8.30 -3.92 -23.76
C ASP A 275 9.04 -2.89 -24.62
N ALA A 276 9.21 -3.17 -25.91
CA ALA A 276 9.89 -2.30 -26.87
C ALA A 276 9.34 -0.85 -26.93
N GLY A 277 8.10 -0.60 -26.48
CA GLY A 277 7.47 0.72 -26.44
C GLY A 277 7.77 1.56 -25.19
N ILE A 278 8.20 0.96 -24.08
CA ILE A 278 8.44 1.66 -22.79
C ILE A 278 9.89 2.12 -22.67
N LEU A 279 10.82 1.36 -23.27
CA LEU A 279 12.26 1.68 -23.26
C LEU A 279 12.61 3.07 -23.83
N PRO A 280 11.99 3.56 -24.93
CA PRO A 280 12.25 4.91 -25.42
C PRO A 280 11.86 6.00 -24.41
N LEU A 281 10.75 5.83 -23.68
CA LEU A 281 10.34 6.75 -22.62
C LEU A 281 11.33 6.76 -21.46
N ILE A 282 11.79 5.59 -21.02
CA ILE A 282 12.79 5.48 -19.95
C ILE A 282 14.12 6.11 -20.40
N ARG A 283 14.52 5.91 -21.67
CA ARG A 283 15.73 6.55 -22.26
C ARG A 283 15.65 8.06 -22.30
N GLN A 284 14.54 8.62 -22.78
CA GLN A 284 14.32 10.05 -22.78
C GLN A 284 14.39 10.65 -21.37
N TRP A 285 13.93 9.91 -20.36
CA TRP A 285 13.92 10.36 -18.97
C TRP A 285 15.27 10.25 -18.27
N ALA A 286 16.07 9.26 -18.64
CA ALA A 286 17.44 9.10 -18.15
C ALA A 286 18.35 10.29 -18.51
N GLU A 287 18.00 11.09 -19.50
CA GLU A 287 18.72 12.33 -19.80
C GLU A 287 18.54 13.40 -18.71
N GLN A 288 17.47 13.33 -17.92
CA GLN A 288 17.10 14.35 -16.93
C GLN A 288 17.08 13.83 -15.48
N ASP A 289 17.01 12.50 -15.28
CA ASP A 289 16.91 11.87 -13.97
C ASP A 289 17.93 10.73 -13.82
N GLU A 290 18.84 10.89 -12.84
CA GLU A 290 19.88 9.91 -12.48
C GLU A 290 19.29 8.53 -12.13
N TYR A 291 18.07 8.49 -11.60
CA TYR A 291 17.38 7.23 -11.29
C TYR A 291 16.88 6.53 -12.56
N ALA A 292 16.45 7.28 -13.58
CA ALA A 292 16.09 6.68 -14.86
C ALA A 292 17.32 6.10 -15.59
N GLN A 293 18.52 6.67 -15.39
CA GLN A 293 19.78 6.07 -15.86
C GLN A 293 20.06 4.72 -15.18
N TYR A 294 19.84 4.64 -13.87
CA TYR A 294 19.98 3.38 -13.12
C TYR A 294 19.05 2.29 -13.67
N LEU A 295 17.80 2.61 -13.99
CA LEU A 295 16.86 1.63 -14.55
C LEU A 295 17.26 1.12 -15.94
N LEU A 296 17.85 1.97 -16.79
CA LEU A 296 18.38 1.52 -18.07
C LEU A 296 19.55 0.55 -17.91
N SER A 297 20.38 0.74 -16.88
CA SER A 297 21.50 -0.17 -16.61
C SER A 297 21.05 -1.57 -16.19
N LEU A 298 19.81 -1.70 -15.69
CA LEU A 298 19.20 -2.96 -15.29
C LEU A 298 18.36 -3.61 -16.40
N ALA A 299 17.98 -2.84 -17.44
CA ALA A 299 17.19 -3.36 -18.54
C ALA A 299 18.04 -4.33 -19.39
N PRO A 300 17.51 -5.51 -19.79
CA PRO A 300 18.23 -6.39 -20.70
C PRO A 300 18.50 -5.67 -22.01
N GLU A 301 19.73 -5.73 -22.52
CA GLU A 301 20.10 -5.17 -23.83
C GLU A 301 19.29 -5.86 -24.93
N THR A 302 18.13 -5.31 -25.30
CA THR A 302 17.42 -5.73 -26.50
C THR A 302 18.20 -5.20 -27.69
N ASP A 303 19.04 -6.06 -28.27
CA ASP A 303 19.85 -5.80 -29.45
C ASP A 303 18.97 -5.38 -30.63
N THR A 304 18.90 -4.06 -30.87
CA THR A 304 18.19 -3.46 -32.00
C THR A 304 18.87 -3.71 -33.36
N ARG A 305 19.88 -4.59 -33.47
CA ARG A 305 20.61 -4.86 -34.72
C ARG A 305 20.04 -5.96 -35.61
N GLN A 306 18.88 -6.56 -35.32
CA GLN A 306 18.32 -7.63 -36.17
C GLN A 306 17.27 -7.23 -37.21
N ASN A 307 16.89 -5.94 -37.31
CA ASN A 307 15.87 -5.49 -38.28
C ASN A 307 16.39 -4.59 -39.41
N MET A 308 17.62 -4.80 -39.85
CA MET A 308 18.08 -4.25 -41.14
C MET A 308 18.64 -5.39 -42.01
N LYS A 309 17.73 -6.15 -42.63
CA LYS A 309 18.10 -6.91 -43.83
C LYS A 309 18.34 -5.88 -44.95
N PRO A 310 19.50 -5.88 -45.62
CA PRO A 310 19.65 -5.16 -46.87
C PRO A 310 18.90 -5.96 -47.94
N GLY A 311 17.76 -5.46 -48.39
CA GLY A 311 17.14 -5.92 -49.63
C GLY A 311 17.94 -5.37 -50.80
N ILE A 312 18.65 -6.26 -51.49
CA ILE A 312 19.01 -6.14 -52.90
C ILE A 312 17.72 -6.30 -53.71
#